data_AF-A0A7S0AVE1-F1
#
_entry.id   AF-A0A7S0AVE1-F1
#
_cell.length_a   1.000
_cell.length_b   1.000
_cell.length_c   1.000
_cell.angle_alpha   90.00
_cell.angle_beta   90.00
_cell.angle_gamma   90.00
#
_symmetry.space_group_name_H-M   'P 1'
#
loop_
_entity.id
_entity.type
_entity.pdbx_description
1 polymer ?
#
loop_
_entity_poly.entity_id
_entity_poly.type
_entity_poly.pdbx_seq_one_letter_code
_entity_poly.pdbx_strand_id
1 'polypeptide(L)'
;GLWAIFALCYDHKGNKTELIKLDGIRKICRVMKDVPDSLEVARHGTAVMFDLLREMPESLMNVSEIRRIAVGAGMHEVVKNAMDQFSQSKEVMMMGQSMLVATGYQGDIPHFDVSNFAS
;
A
#
# COMPACT_ATOMS: atom_id res chain seq x y z
N GLY A 1 2.01 -15.33 1.28
CA GLY A 1 2.41 -14.85 -0.06
C GLY A 1 3.00 -13.45 -0.02
N LEU A 2 2.20 -12.44 0.33
CA LEU A 2 2.60 -11.02 0.27
C LEU A 2 3.84 -10.68 1.13
N TRP A 3 4.01 -11.31 2.30
CA TRP A 3 5.22 -11.12 3.11
C TRP A 3 6.51 -11.49 2.38
N ALA A 4 6.51 -12.61 1.63
CA ALA A 4 7.67 -13.00 0.84
C ALA A 4 7.94 -12.01 -0.30
N ILE A 5 6.89 -11.48 -0.93
CA ILE A 5 7.01 -10.45 -1.96
C ILE A 5 7.63 -9.18 -1.36
N PHE A 6 7.17 -8.76 -0.18
CA PHE A 6 7.75 -7.63 0.54
C PHE A 6 9.23 -7.86 0.84
N ALA A 7 9.58 -8.98 1.45
CA ALA A 7 10.96 -9.31 1.80
C ALA A 7 11.89 -9.35 0.58
N LEU A 8 11.40 -9.83 -0.57
CA LEU A 8 12.16 -9.83 -1.81
C LEU A 8 12.32 -8.43 -2.41
N CYS A 9 11.37 -7.51 -2.19
CA CYS A 9 11.40 -6.17 -2.78
C CYS A 9 12.08 -5.13 -1.88
N TYR A 10 12.04 -5.32 -0.55
CA TYR A 10 12.58 -4.40 0.42
C TYR A 10 14.07 -4.12 0.15
N ASP A 11 14.43 -2.85 0.00
CA ASP A 11 15.75 -2.35 -0.43
C ASP A 11 16.31 -2.93 -1.74
N HIS A 12 15.57 -3.79 -2.44
CA HIS A 12 16.01 -4.48 -3.64
C HIS A 12 15.36 -3.92 -4.90
N LYS A 13 15.96 -2.84 -5.38
CA LYS A 13 15.58 -2.07 -6.59
C LYS A 13 15.20 -2.94 -7.79
N GLY A 14 16.01 -3.95 -8.13
CA GLY A 14 15.73 -4.82 -9.29
C GLY A 14 14.45 -5.64 -9.12
N ASN A 15 14.13 -6.07 -7.90
CA ASN A 15 12.93 -6.86 -7.63
C ASN A 15 11.68 -5.99 -7.66
N LYS A 16 11.77 -4.74 -7.18
CA LYS A 16 10.70 -3.74 -7.33
C LYS A 16 10.38 -3.49 -8.81
N THR A 17 11.41 -3.31 -9.64
CA THR A 17 11.25 -3.15 -11.10
C THR A 17 10.56 -4.36 -11.73
N GLU A 18 11.02 -5.57 -11.45
CA GLU A 18 10.41 -6.79 -12.00
C GLU A 18 8.97 -6.99 -11.51
N LEU A 19 8.69 -6.68 -10.24
CA LEU A 19 7.33 -6.70 -9.70
C LEU A 19 6.40 -5.78 -10.49
N ILE A 20 6.83 -4.57 -10.83
CA ILE A 20 6.04 -3.62 -11.63
C ILE A 20 5.84 -4.15 -13.06
N LYS A 21 6.89 -4.65 -13.71
CA LYS A 21 6.80 -5.25 -15.06
C LYS A 21 5.82 -6.42 -15.12
N LEU A 22 5.70 -7.17 -14.03
CA LEU A 22 4.79 -8.32 -13.91
C LEU A 22 3.36 -7.93 -13.49
N ASP A 23 2.96 -6.67 -13.62
CA ASP A 23 1.65 -6.14 -13.20
C ASP A 23 1.37 -6.37 -11.69
N GLY A 24 2.44 -6.33 -10.89
CA GLY A 24 2.41 -6.64 -9.46
C GLY A 24 1.50 -5.70 -8.67
N ILE A 25 1.49 -4.41 -9.00
CA ILE A 25 0.64 -3.40 -8.35
C ILE A 25 -0.84 -3.77 -8.45
N ARG A 26 -1.31 -4.09 -9.66
CA ARG A 26 -2.71 -4.49 -9.88
C ARG A 26 -3.04 -5.79 -9.17
N LYS A 27 -2.13 -6.76 -9.19
CA LYS A 27 -2.29 -8.04 -8.48
C LYS A 27 -2.39 -7.84 -6.98
N ILE A 28 -1.57 -6.98 -6.37
CA ILE A 28 -1.63 -6.67 -4.94
C ILE A 28 -2.97 -6.01 -4.60
N CYS A 29 -3.39 -4.99 -5.37
CA CYS A 29 -4.69 -4.34 -5.15
C CYS A 29 -5.84 -5.36 -5.23
N ARG A 30 -5.80 -6.23 -6.25
CA ARG A 30 -6.79 -7.31 -6.39
C ARG A 30 -6.80 -8.26 -5.19
N VAL A 31 -5.66 -8.71 -4.71
CA VAL A 31 -5.58 -9.60 -3.54
C VAL A 31 -6.14 -8.92 -2.29
N MET A 32 -5.84 -7.64 -2.07
CA MET A 32 -6.42 -6.87 -0.95
C MET A 32 -7.93 -6.72 -1.06
N LYS A 33 -8.46 -6.58 -2.29
CA LYS A 33 -9.90 -6.50 -2.56
C LYS A 33 -10.60 -7.84 -2.40
N ASP A 34 -9.97 -8.93 -2.84
CA ASP A 34 -10.54 -10.28 -2.84
C ASP A 34 -10.50 -10.90 -1.42
N VAL A 35 -9.62 -10.43 -0.54
CA VAL A 35 -9.46 -10.94 0.84
C VAL A 35 -9.45 -9.78 1.87
N PRO A 36 -10.56 -9.03 2.00
CA PRO A 36 -10.60 -7.80 2.81
C PRO A 36 -10.53 -8.07 4.32
N ASP A 37 -10.97 -9.24 4.77
CA ASP A 37 -11.07 -9.59 6.19
C ASP A 37 -9.74 -10.08 6.81
N SER A 38 -8.68 -10.17 6.03
CA SER A 38 -7.37 -10.62 6.52
C SER A 38 -6.45 -9.44 6.86
N LEU A 39 -6.20 -9.26 8.16
CA LEU A 39 -5.25 -8.26 8.65
C LEU A 39 -3.84 -8.45 8.03
N GLU A 40 -3.41 -9.70 7.85
CA GLU A 40 -2.10 -9.98 7.25
C GLU A 40 -2.05 -9.59 5.77
N VAL A 41 -3.15 -9.77 5.02
CA VAL A 41 -3.23 -9.30 3.64
C VAL A 41 -3.23 -7.77 3.60
N ALA A 42 -4.03 -7.12 4.44
CA ALA A 42 -4.08 -5.67 4.56
C ALA A 42 -2.71 -5.08 4.93
N ARG A 43 -2.07 -5.58 5.99
CA ARG A 43 -0.76 -5.11 6.47
C ARG A 43 0.32 -5.29 5.41
N HIS A 44 0.50 -6.50 4.89
CA HIS A 44 1.57 -6.77 3.94
C HIS A 44 1.33 -6.12 2.58
N GLY A 45 0.08 -6.12 2.09
CA GLY A 45 -0.27 -5.44 0.84
C GLY A 45 0.00 -3.94 0.93
N THR A 46 -0.44 -3.31 2.03
CA THR A 46 -0.16 -1.90 2.33
C THR A 46 1.34 -1.63 2.42
N ALA A 47 2.12 -2.51 3.07
CA ALA A 47 3.57 -2.35 3.20
C ALA A 47 4.30 -2.42 1.85
N VAL A 48 3.98 -3.40 1.00
CA VAL A 48 4.57 -3.50 -0.35
C VAL A 48 4.24 -2.26 -1.18
N MET A 49 2.97 -1.84 -1.16
CA MET A 49 2.55 -0.63 -1.89
C MET A 49 3.25 0.62 -1.37
N PHE A 50 3.33 0.79 -0.05
CA PHE A 50 3.96 1.94 0.59
C PHE A 50 5.44 2.05 0.19
N ASP A 51 6.16 0.94 0.22
CA ASP A 51 7.57 0.87 -0.18
C ASP A 51 7.77 1.21 -1.67
N LEU A 52 6.95 0.67 -2.57
CA LEU A 52 7.02 0.95 -4.02
C LEU A 52 6.75 2.42 -4.36
N LEU A 53 5.85 3.09 -3.62
CA LEU A 53 5.45 4.48 -3.89
C LEU A 53 6.41 5.53 -3.32
N ARG A 54 7.42 5.11 -2.56
CA ARG A 54 8.38 5.99 -1.89
C ARG A 54 9.79 5.88 -2.45
N GLU A 55 10.24 4.67 -2.73
CA GLU A 55 11.63 4.42 -3.07
C GLU A 55 11.76 3.57 -4.33
N MET A 56 12.01 4.27 -5.44
CA MET A 56 12.34 3.65 -6.72
C MET A 56 13.61 4.28 -7.28
N PRO A 57 14.51 3.48 -7.90
CA PRO A 57 15.69 4.02 -8.55
C PRO A 57 15.30 4.84 -9.77
N GLU A 58 16.09 5.87 -10.03
CA GLU A 58 15.93 6.86 -11.11
C GLU A 58 15.96 6.28 -12.55
N SER A 59 16.07 4.97 -12.74
CA SER A 59 16.51 4.41 -14.02
C SER A 59 15.42 3.88 -14.96
N LEU A 60 14.14 3.76 -14.58
CA LEU A 60 13.12 3.16 -15.47
C LEU A 60 11.72 3.77 -15.42
N MET A 61 11.27 4.28 -14.28
CA MET A 61 9.95 4.87 -14.12
C MET A 61 10.02 5.83 -12.95
N ASN A 62 9.55 7.06 -13.13
CA ASN A 62 9.50 8.02 -12.02
C ASN A 62 8.42 7.59 -11.01
N VAL A 63 8.61 7.99 -9.76
CA VAL A 63 7.67 7.66 -8.67
C VAL A 63 6.25 8.16 -8.96
N SER A 64 6.11 9.28 -9.67
CA SER A 64 4.80 9.83 -10.05
C SER A 64 4.03 8.93 -11.01
N GLU A 65 4.71 8.27 -11.96
CA GLU A 65 4.07 7.32 -12.86
C GLU A 65 3.63 6.05 -12.12
N ILE A 66 4.42 5.55 -11.17
CA ILE A 66 4.06 4.41 -10.35
C ILE A 66 2.83 4.73 -9.49
N ARG A 67 2.78 5.95 -8.91
CA ARG A 67 1.59 6.45 -8.21
C ARG A 67 0.37 6.49 -9.12
N ARG A 68 0.51 6.98 -10.35
CA ARG A 68 -0.57 6.99 -11.34
C ARG A 68 -1.06 5.57 -11.65
N ILE A 69 -0.15 4.61 -11.84
CA ILE A 69 -0.49 3.20 -12.07
C ILE A 69 -1.23 2.62 -10.85
N ALA A 70 -0.74 2.86 -9.63
CA ALA A 70 -1.37 2.41 -8.40
C ALA A 70 -2.79 2.96 -8.24
N VAL A 71 -2.98 4.27 -8.45
CA VAL A 71 -4.31 4.89 -8.41
C VAL A 71 -5.22 4.27 -9.48
N GLY A 72 -4.74 4.14 -10.72
CA GLY A 72 -5.49 3.50 -11.81
C GLY A 72 -5.82 2.03 -11.55
N ALA A 73 -5.07 1.35 -10.67
CA ALA A 73 -5.33 -0.02 -10.23
C ALA A 73 -6.32 -0.12 -9.06
N GLY A 74 -6.84 1.00 -8.56
CA GLY A 74 -7.81 1.04 -7.44
C GLY A 74 -7.17 1.13 -6.07
N MET A 75 -5.91 1.58 -5.95
CA MET A 75 -5.19 1.64 -4.67
C MET A 75 -5.94 2.44 -3.59
N HIS A 76 -6.59 3.56 -3.95
CA HIS A 76 -7.34 4.37 -2.98
C HIS A 76 -8.45 3.57 -2.28
N GLU A 77 -9.24 2.81 -3.03
CA GLU A 77 -10.33 1.99 -2.50
C GLU A 77 -9.80 0.95 -1.53
N VAL A 78 -8.80 0.16 -1.94
CA VAL A 78 -8.31 -0.98 -1.15
C VAL A 78 -7.54 -0.55 0.09
N VAL A 79 -6.81 0.57 0.02
CA VAL A 79 -6.10 1.12 1.18
C VAL A 79 -7.08 1.73 2.17
N LYS A 80 -8.07 2.50 1.70
CA LYS A 80 -9.10 3.05 2.59
C LYS A 80 -9.88 1.93 3.28
N ASN A 81 -10.33 0.92 2.53
CA ASN A 81 -11.05 -0.21 3.11
C ASN A 81 -10.21 -0.95 4.16
N ALA A 82 -8.92 -1.15 3.91
CA ALA A 82 -8.01 -1.72 4.90
C ALA A 82 -7.89 -0.87 6.17
N MET A 83 -7.83 0.47 6.03
CA MET A 83 -7.80 1.40 7.16
C MET A 83 -9.11 1.38 7.96
N ASP A 84 -10.26 1.37 7.28
CA ASP A 84 -11.57 1.29 7.94
C ASP A 84 -11.74 -0.03 8.70
N GLN A 85 -11.40 -1.15 8.04
CA GLN A 85 -11.54 -2.49 8.60
C GLN A 85 -10.58 -2.75 9.77
N PHE A 86 -9.36 -2.23 9.68
CA PHE A 86 -8.29 -2.48 10.66
C PHE A 86 -7.81 -1.18 11.31
N SER A 87 -8.75 -0.37 11.77
CA SER A 87 -8.49 0.94 12.39
C SER A 87 -7.58 0.89 13.62
N GLN A 88 -7.51 -0.26 14.30
CA GLN A 88 -6.62 -0.49 15.45
C GLN A 88 -5.19 -0.90 15.04
N SER A 89 -4.95 -1.20 13.77
CA SER A 89 -3.62 -1.53 13.26
C SER A 89 -2.86 -0.26 12.92
N LYS A 90 -2.00 0.19 13.85
CA LYS A 90 -1.16 1.39 13.69
C LYS A 90 -0.39 1.39 12.37
N GLU A 91 0.15 0.25 11.96
CA GLU A 91 0.94 0.11 10.73
C GLU A 91 0.09 0.36 9.48
N VAL A 92 -1.09 -0.27 9.40
CA VAL A 92 -2.03 -0.07 8.28
C VAL A 92 -2.48 1.38 8.22
N MET A 93 -2.78 1.99 9.37
CA MET A 93 -3.23 3.38 9.45
C MET A 93 -2.15 4.36 9.03
N MET A 94 -0.92 4.22 9.54
CA MET A 94 0.19 5.13 9.23
C MET A 94 0.61 5.03 7.76
N MET A 95 0.80 3.81 7.25
CA MET A 95 1.19 3.62 5.85
C MET A 95 0.06 4.03 4.91
N GLY A 96 -1.19 3.66 5.23
CA GLY A 96 -2.37 3.98 4.43
C GLY A 96 -2.60 5.49 4.33
N GLN A 97 -2.56 6.21 5.45
CA GLN A 97 -2.69 7.66 5.46
C GLN A 97 -1.61 8.33 4.60
N SER A 98 -0.34 7.90 4.74
CA SER A 98 0.74 8.44 3.94
C SER A 98 0.54 8.20 2.44
N MET A 99 0.05 7.02 2.04
CA MET A 99 -0.23 6.70 0.63
C MET A 99 -1.38 7.53 0.07
N LEU A 100 -2.50 7.65 0.80
CA LEU A 100 -3.67 8.41 0.36
C LEU A 100 -3.31 9.90 0.15
N VAL A 101 -2.55 10.48 1.09
CA VAL A 101 -2.05 11.87 0.96
C VAL A 101 -1.09 12.00 -0.21
N ALA A 102 -0.08 11.13 -0.32
CA ALA A 102 0.97 11.23 -1.34
C ALA A 102 0.46 11.03 -2.78
N THR A 103 -0.76 10.51 -2.93
CA THR A 103 -1.41 10.26 -4.22
C THR A 103 -2.64 11.14 -4.44
N GLY A 104 -2.86 12.14 -3.59
CA GLY A 104 -3.90 13.15 -3.78
C GLY A 104 -5.32 12.63 -3.63
N TYR A 105 -5.56 11.65 -2.77
CA TYR A 105 -6.92 11.21 -2.43
C TYR A 105 -7.75 12.40 -1.91
N GLN A 106 -8.97 12.55 -2.42
CA GLN A 106 -9.84 13.72 -2.15
C GLN A 106 -10.96 13.42 -1.15
N GLY A 107 -11.15 12.16 -0.76
CA GLY A 107 -12.17 11.78 0.22
C GLY A 107 -11.66 11.83 1.66
N ASP A 108 -12.54 11.48 2.59
CA ASP A 108 -12.19 11.42 4.01
C ASP A 108 -11.17 10.30 4.27
N ILE A 109 -10.06 10.67 4.90
CA ILE A 109 -8.99 9.75 5.27
C ILE A 109 -9.23 9.26 6.70
N PRO A 110 -9.30 7.93 6.93
CA PRO A 110 -9.47 7.41 8.28
C PRO A 110 -8.29 7.79 9.18
N HIS A 111 -8.57 8.14 10.43
CA HIS A 111 -7.57 8.54 11.42
C HIS A 111 -7.44 7.48 12.51
N PHE A 112 -6.20 7.27 12.97
CA PHE A 112 -5.94 6.37 14.09
C PHE A 112 -6.46 7.02 15.38
N ASP A 113 -7.40 6.36 16.04
CA ASP A 113 -7.91 6.84 17.32
C ASP A 113 -6.91 6.51 18.44
N VAL A 114 -6.15 7.53 18.85
CA VAL A 114 -5.19 7.44 19.94
C VAL A 114 -5.85 7.46 21.33
N SER A 115 -7.14 7.75 21.43
CA SER A 115 -7.82 7.88 22.72
C SER A 115 -7.93 6.55 23.49
N ASN A 116 -7.93 5.42 22.79
CA ASN A 116 -7.98 4.07 23.38
C ASN A 116 -6.65 3.57 23.98
N PHE A 117 -5.56 4.34 23.86
CA PHE A 117 -4.24 4.00 24.42
C PHE A 117 -3.85 4.88 25.61
N ALA A 118 -4.72 5.81 26.02
CA ALA A 118 -4.50 6.73 27.12
C ALA A 118 -5.15 6.29 28.45
N SER A 119 -5.63 5.04 28.54
CA SER A 119 -6.22 4.43 29.75
C SER A 119 -5.30 3.42 30.43
#